data_AF-A0A016QJT7-F1
#
_entry.id   AF-A0A016QJT7-F1
#
_cell.length_a   1.000
_cell.length_b   1.000
_cell.length_c   1.000
_cell.angle_alpha   90.00
_cell.angle_beta   90.00
_cell.angle_gamma   90.00
#
_symmetry.space_group_name_H-M   'P 1'
#
loop_
_entity.id
_entity.type
_entity.pdbx_description
1 polymer ?
#
loop_
_entity_poly.entity_id
_entity_poly.type
_entity_poly.pdbx_seq_one_letter_code
_entity_poly.pdbx_strand_id
1 'polypeptide(L)'
;MTKLASRGATPSDVTRQLTERGILGQLLTVDPGQPQDAEAVADLYPTTRSAGLSLGDRYCLALGQRLGVAVLTTDRAWNSVSLSVEVTVIR
;
A
#
# COMPACT_ATOMS: atom_id res chain seq x y z
N MET A 1 -8.04 -8.96 1.35
CA MET A 1 -9.19 -9.81 0.99
C MET A 1 -8.96 -11.30 1.23
N THR A 2 -7.81 -11.89 0.88
CA THR A 2 -7.55 -13.34 1.02
C THR A 2 -7.77 -13.90 2.43
N LYS A 3 -7.31 -13.20 3.49
CA LYS A 3 -7.55 -13.59 4.89
C LYS A 3 -9.02 -13.50 5.35
N LEU A 4 -9.82 -12.66 4.68
CA LEU A 4 -11.25 -12.53 4.98
C LEU A 4 -12.04 -13.61 4.24
N ALA A 5 -11.65 -13.91 3.00
CA ALA A 5 -12.18 -15.05 2.25
C ALA A 5 -11.95 -16.37 2.98
N SER A 6 -10.78 -16.58 3.59
CA SER A 6 -10.51 -17.77 4.43
C SER A 6 -11.36 -17.83 5.70
N ARG A 7 -12.05 -16.75 6.07
CA ARG A 7 -13.01 -16.68 7.20
C ARG A 7 -14.47 -16.66 6.73
N GLY A 8 -14.73 -16.99 5.46
CA GLY A 8 -16.09 -17.09 4.89
C GLY A 8 -16.72 -15.77 4.44
N ALA A 9 -15.99 -14.65 4.51
CA ALA A 9 -16.50 -13.36 4.03
C ALA A 9 -16.21 -13.18 2.53
N THR A 10 -17.21 -12.76 1.76
CA THR A 10 -16.99 -12.40 0.36
C THR A 10 -16.35 -11.01 0.26
N PRO A 11 -15.51 -10.74 -0.75
CA PRO A 11 -14.97 -9.42 -1.01
C PRO A 11 -16.05 -8.32 -1.09
N SER A 12 -17.15 -8.59 -1.78
CA SER A 12 -18.27 -7.67 -1.93
C SER A 12 -18.96 -7.36 -0.60
N ASP A 13 -19.13 -8.35 0.27
CA ASP A 13 -19.75 -8.13 1.58
C ASP A 13 -18.89 -7.26 2.48
N VAL A 14 -17.57 -7.45 2.46
CA VAL A 14 -16.63 -6.64 3.24
C VAL A 14 -16.66 -5.19 2.77
N THR A 15 -16.56 -4.97 1.45
CA THR A 15 -16.60 -3.61 0.88
C THR A 15 -17.91 -2.91 1.24
N ARG A 16 -19.04 -3.59 1.08
CA ARG A 16 -20.36 -3.06 1.44
C ARG A 16 -20.44 -2.69 2.92
N GLN A 17 -20.09 -3.62 3.82
CA GLN A 17 -20.14 -3.38 5.27
C GLN A 17 -19.23 -2.22 5.70
N LEU A 18 -18.02 -2.11 5.15
CA LEU A 18 -17.10 -1.02 5.50
C LEU A 18 -17.61 0.33 4.98
N THR A 19 -18.30 0.34 3.84
CA THR A 19 -18.92 1.55 3.28
C THR A 19 -20.13 1.99 4.12
N GLU A 20 -21.03 1.06 4.46
CA GLU A 20 -22.21 1.32 5.29
C GLU A 20 -21.83 1.87 6.68
N ARG A 21 -20.67 1.48 7.21
CA ARG A 21 -20.15 1.96 8.50
C ARG A 21 -19.36 3.27 8.39
N GLY A 22 -19.28 3.89 7.21
CA GLY A 22 -18.53 5.14 6.98
C GLY A 22 -17.01 4.97 7.11
N ILE A 23 -16.49 3.74 7.03
CA ILE A 23 -15.04 3.51 7.07
C ILE A 23 -14.48 3.72 5.66
N LEU A 24 -14.96 2.96 4.69
CA LEU A 24 -14.48 3.03 3.32
C LEU A 24 -15.14 4.21 2.58
N GLY A 25 -14.33 5.06 1.96
CA GLY A 25 -14.76 6.24 1.20
C GLY A 25 -15.03 7.50 2.04
N GLN A 26 -14.90 7.44 3.37
CA GLN A 26 -14.96 8.61 4.24
C GLN A 26 -13.72 8.70 5.14
N LEU A 27 -13.48 7.70 5.99
CA LEU A 27 -12.30 7.66 6.86
C LEU A 27 -11.06 7.10 6.16
N LEU A 28 -11.26 6.05 5.35
CA LEU A 28 -10.22 5.34 4.62
C LEU A 28 -10.56 5.32 3.13
N THR A 29 -9.64 5.81 2.32
CA THR A 29 -9.70 5.69 0.87
C THR A 29 -8.74 4.60 0.42
N VAL A 30 -9.21 3.71 -0.45
CA VAL A 30 -8.37 2.72 -1.12
C VAL A 30 -8.04 3.26 -2.50
N ASP A 31 -6.77 3.56 -2.74
CA ASP A 31 -6.30 3.95 -4.06
C ASP A 31 -6.17 2.70 -4.95
N PRO A 32 -6.80 2.66 -6.14
CA PRO A 32 -6.74 1.51 -7.04
C PRO A 32 -5.44 1.44 -7.85
N GLY A 33 -4.55 2.43 -7.73
CA GLY A 33 -3.43 2.66 -8.63
C GLY A 33 -3.84 3.37 -9.91
N GLN A 34 -2.86 4.03 -10.52
CA GLN A 34 -2.92 4.64 -11.85
C GLN A 34 -1.87 3.99 -12.77
N PRO A 35 -2.01 4.06 -14.10
CA PRO A 35 -1.01 3.52 -15.02
C PRO A 35 0.41 4.04 -14.75
N GLN A 36 0.55 5.30 -14.35
CA GLN A 36 1.84 5.93 -14.01
C GLN A 36 2.49 5.30 -12.77
N ASP A 37 1.68 4.77 -11.84
CA ASP A 37 2.21 4.08 -10.66
C ASP A 37 2.93 2.78 -11.07
N ALA A 38 2.53 2.13 -12.17
CA ALA A 38 3.18 0.91 -12.64
C ALA A 38 4.62 1.16 -13.10
N GLU A 39 4.88 2.31 -13.74
CA GLU A 39 6.23 2.74 -14.14
C GLU A 39 7.08 3.05 -12.91
N ALA A 40 6.55 3.86 -11.97
CA ALA A 40 7.24 4.18 -10.72
C ALA A 40 7.56 2.92 -9.89
N VAL A 41 6.63 1.97 -9.85
CA VAL A 41 6.83 0.66 -9.20
C VAL A 41 7.96 -0.12 -9.87
N ALA A 42 8.07 -0.10 -11.20
CA ALA A 42 9.17 -0.75 -11.91
C ALA A 42 10.52 -0.08 -11.57
N ASP A 43 10.57 1.25 -11.52
CA ASP A 43 11.77 2.02 -11.18
C ASP A 43 12.26 1.76 -9.74
N LEU A 44 11.34 1.46 -8.81
CA LEU A 44 11.67 1.08 -7.44
C LEU A 44 12.23 -0.33 -7.30
N TYR A 45 12.10 -1.20 -8.31
CA TYR A 45 12.49 -2.62 -8.17
C TYR A 45 14.00 -2.83 -7.87
N PRO A 46 14.95 -2.19 -8.58
CA PRO A 46 16.37 -2.44 -8.36
C PRO A 46 16.84 -2.11 -6.94
N THR A 47 16.32 -1.04 -6.35
CA THR A 47 16.69 -0.56 -5.01
C THR A 47 15.98 -1.32 -3.89
N THR A 48 14.77 -1.84 -4.16
CA THR A 48 13.93 -2.49 -3.13
C THR A 48 14.01 -4.01 -3.11
N ARG A 49 14.46 -4.66 -4.21
CA ARG A 49 14.46 -6.13 -4.33
C ARG A 49 15.32 -6.83 -3.27
N SER A 50 16.45 -6.25 -2.89
CA SER A 50 17.38 -6.83 -1.90
C SER A 50 16.82 -6.81 -0.49
N ALA A 51 15.95 -5.84 -0.19
CA ALA A 51 15.21 -5.75 1.06
C ALA A 51 13.93 -6.60 1.09
N GLY A 52 13.61 -7.29 -0.02
CA GLY A 52 12.49 -8.22 -0.08
C GLY A 52 11.11 -7.57 -0.22
N LEU A 53 11.03 -6.29 -0.59
CA LEU A 53 9.73 -5.61 -0.77
C LEU A 53 8.90 -6.31 -1.85
N SER A 54 7.62 -6.49 -1.55
CA SER A 54 6.63 -7.04 -2.48
C SER A 54 6.21 -6.02 -3.53
N LEU A 55 5.42 -6.46 -4.51
CA LEU A 55 4.80 -5.55 -5.48
C LEU A 55 3.88 -4.54 -4.78
N GLY A 56 3.12 -4.99 -3.78
CA GLY A 56 2.22 -4.12 -3.01
C GLY A 56 2.98 -3.04 -2.23
N ASP A 57 4.13 -3.39 -1.65
CA ASP A 57 4.99 -2.44 -0.94
C ASP A 57 5.47 -1.32 -1.86
N ARG A 58 5.90 -1.68 -3.08
CA ARG A 58 6.30 -0.69 -4.09
C ARG A 58 5.12 0.17 -4.55
N TYR A 59 3.92 -0.36 -4.65
CA TYR A 59 2.73 0.45 -4.96
C TYR A 59 2.42 1.44 -3.84
N CYS A 60 2.58 1.06 -2.58
CA CYS A 60 2.45 1.99 -1.45
C CYS A 60 3.49 3.13 -1.51
N LEU A 61 4.73 2.81 -1.88
CA LEU A 61 5.80 3.79 -2.08
C LEU A 61 5.51 4.73 -3.26
N ALA A 62 5.12 4.19 -4.42
CA ALA A 62 4.75 4.97 -5.59
C ALA A 62 3.55 5.90 -5.32
N LEU A 63 2.55 5.42 -4.58
CA LEU A 63 1.43 6.24 -4.14
C LEU A 63 1.89 7.40 -3.24
N GLY A 64 2.77 7.14 -2.28
CA GLY A 64 3.34 8.17 -1.41
C GLY A 64 4.12 9.23 -2.21
N GLN A 65 4.90 8.80 -3.21
CA GLN A 65 5.59 9.70 -4.15
C GLN A 65 4.59 10.56 -4.94
N ARG A 66 3.55 9.94 -5.53
CA ARG A 66 2.54 10.65 -6.33
C ARG A 66 1.76 11.66 -5.51
N LEU A 67 1.42 11.33 -4.27
CA LEU A 67 0.66 12.21 -3.38
C LEU A 67 1.54 13.23 -2.64
N GLY A 68 2.87 13.06 -2.66
CA GLY A 68 3.81 13.91 -1.93
C GLY A 68 3.67 13.79 -0.41
N VAL A 69 3.35 12.59 0.09
CA VAL A 69 3.12 12.34 1.52
C VAL A 69 3.99 11.21 2.06
N ALA A 70 4.26 11.24 3.36
CA ALA A 70 5.00 10.19 4.03
C ALA A 70 4.22 8.86 4.04
N VAL A 71 4.94 7.74 3.92
CA VAL A 71 4.38 6.39 4.00
C VAL A 71 4.63 5.80 5.38
N LEU A 72 3.57 5.30 6.01
CA LEU A 72 3.65 4.61 7.29
C LEU A 72 3.74 3.10 7.08
N THR A 73 4.66 2.43 7.76
CA THR A 73 4.77 0.98 7.71
C THR A 73 5.16 0.39 9.06
N THR A 74 4.76 -0.85 9.33
CA THR A 74 5.29 -1.63 10.46
C THR A 74 6.46 -2.52 10.04
N ASP A 75 6.79 -2.56 8.75
CA ASP A 75 7.90 -3.35 8.22
C ASP A 75 9.22 -2.57 8.34
N ARG A 76 10.14 -3.10 9.15
CA ARG A 76 11.44 -2.48 9.39
C ARG A 76 12.37 -2.61 8.19
N ALA A 77 12.12 -3.53 7.26
CA ALA A 77 12.95 -3.73 6.07
C ALA A 77 13.01 -2.47 5.19
N TRP A 78 12.01 -1.60 5.26
CA TRP A 78 11.98 -0.38 4.45
C TRP A 78 13.04 0.65 4.89
N ASN A 79 13.50 0.61 6.15
CA ASN A 79 14.55 1.51 6.65
C ASN A 79 15.93 1.27 6.03
N SER A 80 16.17 0.13 5.38
CA SER A 80 17.45 -0.17 4.74
C SER A 80 17.51 0.24 3.28
N VAL A 81 16.44 0.82 2.73
CA VAL A 81 16.34 1.19 1.31
C VAL A 81 16.43 2.71 1.15
N SER A 82 17.22 3.16 0.17
CA SER A 82 17.24 4.57 -0.23
C SER A 82 16.01 4.87 -1.08
N LEU A 83 15.12 5.70 -0.55
CA LEU A 83 13.82 6.04 -1.14
C LEU A 83 13.70 7.55 -1.28
N SER A 84 13.05 8.02 -2.34
CA SER A 84 12.75 9.43 -2.55
C SER A 84 11.54 9.94 -1.76
N VAL A 85 10.74 9.02 -1.21
CA VAL A 85 9.60 9.31 -0.34
C VAL A 85 9.98 9.09 1.12
N GLU A 86 9.49 9.95 1.99
CA GLU A 86 9.66 9.78 3.44
C GLU A 86 8.90 8.53 3.92
N VAL A 87 9.60 7.68 4.68
CA VAL A 87 9.00 6.49 5.29
C VAL A 87 9.15 6.59 6.80
N THR A 88 8.03 6.44 7.51
CA THR A 88 8.02 6.36 8.98
C THR A 88 7.64 4.95 9.42
N VAL A 89 8.56 4.28 10.11
CA VAL A 89 8.30 2.96 10.70
C VAL A 89 7.60 3.11 12.05
N ILE A 90 6.36 2.61 12.14
CA ILE A 90 5.50 2.65 13.33
C ILE A 90 5.42 1.26 14.01
N ARG A 91 5.07 1.24 15.31
CA ARG A 91 5.02 0.03 16.15
C ARG A 91 3.81 0.04 17.06
#